data_AF-A0A162L8U2-F1
#
_entry.id   AF-A0A162L8U2-F1
#
_cell.length_a   1.000
_cell.length_b   1.000
_cell.length_c   1.000
_cell.angle_alpha   90.00
_cell.angle_beta   90.00
_cell.angle_gamma   90.00
#
_symmetry.space_group_name_H-M   'P 1'
#
loop_
_entity.id
_entity.type
_entity.pdbx_description
1 polymer ?
#
loop_
_entity_poly.entity_id
_entity_poly.type
_entity_poly.pdbx_seq_one_letter_code
_entity_poly.pdbx_strand_id
1 'polypeptide(L)'
;MIRKKDDEPIGEISCVKFSKFHRLCEVGYCYGSKYWNLGYATEALKVFIEYMFNYEIVQPIKQLDREVFTMTEEEKKMKYVDRFGGKIVNGLSLVGKIMNYGWYRGSIQDAGGYYEFYKEDNNLGIGVELKFEGLSVGYENEDTTIYILRFYNAGTVKRGSYIYDEIKEQHLLSLSQVPEKYFSEILYQVSSALSSSNTVNENWRNASGIKF
;
A
#
# COMPACT_ATOMS: atom_id res chain seq x y z
N MET A 1 23.33 -23.96 -13.49
CA MET A 1 23.44 -24.40 -12.08
C MET A 1 24.19 -25.73 -12.06
N ILE A 2 25.33 -25.77 -11.37
CA ILE A 2 26.20 -26.95 -11.31
C ILE A 2 26.34 -27.37 -9.86
N ARG A 3 26.22 -28.67 -9.58
CA ARG A 3 26.33 -29.21 -8.24
C ARG A 3 27.79 -29.44 -7.87
N LYS A 4 28.27 -28.73 -6.84
CA LYS A 4 29.69 -28.69 -6.44
C LYS A 4 30.34 -30.04 -6.11
N LYS A 5 29.58 -31.09 -5.78
CA LYS A 5 30.16 -32.38 -5.34
C LYS A 5 30.65 -33.25 -6.49
N ASP A 6 30.10 -33.06 -7.69
CA ASP A 6 30.30 -33.94 -8.84
C ASP A 6 30.16 -33.25 -10.19
N ASP A 7 30.09 -31.92 -10.18
CA ASP A 7 29.90 -31.07 -11.36
C ASP A 7 28.69 -31.44 -12.23
N GLU A 8 27.69 -32.14 -11.66
CA GLU A 8 26.46 -32.46 -12.38
C GLU A 8 25.71 -31.16 -12.72
N PRO A 9 25.36 -30.91 -14.00
CA PRO A 9 24.45 -29.84 -14.36
C PRO A 9 23.04 -30.16 -13.84
N ILE A 10 22.51 -29.34 -12.95
CA ILE A 10 21.21 -29.59 -12.28
C ILE A 10 20.08 -28.67 -12.75
N GLY A 11 20.41 -27.63 -13.50
CA GLY A 11 19.46 -26.63 -13.97
C GLY A 11 20.13 -25.40 -14.55
N GLU A 12 19.34 -24.36 -14.78
CA GLU A 12 19.74 -23.07 -15.34
C GLU A 12 19.21 -21.92 -14.47
N ILE A 13 19.98 -20.85 -14.39
CA ILE A 13 19.56 -19.56 -13.87
C ILE A 13 20.15 -18.47 -14.76
N SER A 14 19.32 -17.54 -15.23
CA SER A 14 19.73 -16.53 -16.21
C SER A 14 18.92 -15.24 -16.07
N CYS A 15 19.48 -14.14 -16.58
CA CYS A 15 18.74 -12.89 -16.76
C CYS A 15 17.94 -12.99 -18.07
N VAL A 16 16.62 -13.08 -17.98
CA VAL A 16 15.74 -13.29 -19.16
C VAL A 16 15.28 -11.98 -19.79
N LYS A 17 15.33 -10.87 -19.04
CA LYS A 17 15.03 -9.54 -19.55
C LYS A 17 15.85 -8.49 -18.82
N PHE A 18 16.46 -7.56 -19.56
CA PHE A 18 17.28 -6.51 -18.99
C PHE A 18 16.88 -5.14 -19.54
N SER A 19 16.72 -4.16 -18.65
CA SER A 19 16.54 -2.75 -19.02
C SER A 19 17.64 -1.92 -18.37
N LYS A 20 18.52 -1.34 -19.20
CA LYS A 20 19.55 -0.39 -18.74
C LYS A 20 18.92 0.87 -18.19
N PHE A 21 17.92 1.42 -18.89
CA PHE A 21 17.25 2.66 -18.52
C PHE A 21 16.53 2.55 -17.16
N HIS A 22 15.88 1.41 -16.90
CA HIS A 22 15.21 1.17 -15.62
C HIS A 22 16.06 0.38 -14.61
N ARG A 23 17.33 0.07 -14.94
CA ARG A 23 18.25 -0.76 -14.16
C ARG A 23 17.58 -2.05 -13.61
N LEU A 24 16.90 -2.77 -14.49
CA LEU A 24 16.10 -3.95 -14.15
C LEU A 24 16.65 -5.20 -14.81
N CYS A 25 16.64 -6.32 -14.07
CA CYS A 25 16.79 -7.66 -14.63
C CYS A 25 15.65 -8.55 -14.13
N GLU A 26 15.03 -9.31 -15.04
CA GLU A 26 14.16 -10.43 -14.72
C GLU A 26 14.99 -11.71 -14.65
N VAL A 27 14.83 -12.49 -13.58
CA VAL A 27 15.58 -13.73 -13.37
C VAL A 27 14.68 -14.91 -13.68
N GLY A 28 15.08 -15.71 -14.66
CA GLY A 28 14.48 -17.02 -14.94
C GLY A 28 15.34 -18.12 -14.36
N TYR A 29 14.73 -19.16 -13.79
CA TYR A 29 15.43 -20.37 -13.40
C TYR A 29 14.58 -21.61 -13.59
N CYS A 30 15.26 -22.72 -13.88
CA CYS A 30 14.67 -24.05 -13.93
C CYS A 30 15.68 -25.06 -13.37
N TYR A 31 15.21 -26.05 -12.62
CA TYR A 31 16.08 -27.13 -12.12
C TYR A 31 15.26 -28.38 -11.81
N GLY A 32 15.92 -29.54 -11.91
CA GLY A 32 15.26 -30.83 -11.80
C GLY A 32 14.48 -31.00 -10.49
N SER A 33 13.28 -31.57 -10.56
CA SER A 33 12.41 -31.83 -9.40
C SER A 33 13.06 -32.67 -8.31
N LYS A 34 13.97 -33.58 -8.69
CA LYS A 34 14.81 -34.37 -7.76
C LYS A 34 15.67 -33.52 -6.81
N TYR A 35 15.84 -32.23 -7.08
CA TYR A 35 16.66 -31.30 -6.31
C TYR A 35 15.84 -30.25 -5.53
N TRP A 36 14.52 -30.35 -5.56
CA TRP A 36 13.65 -29.41 -4.84
C TRP A 36 13.77 -29.61 -3.33
N ASN A 37 13.52 -28.55 -2.55
CA ASN A 37 13.62 -28.53 -1.08
C ASN A 37 15.02 -28.81 -0.49
N LEU A 38 16.08 -28.82 -1.32
CA LEU A 38 17.47 -29.01 -0.88
C LEU A 38 18.27 -27.70 -0.79
N GLY A 39 17.61 -26.55 -0.93
CA GLY A 39 18.25 -25.22 -0.84
C GLY A 39 19.01 -24.76 -2.09
N TYR A 40 19.11 -25.59 -3.14
CA TYR A 40 19.85 -25.24 -4.36
C TYR A 40 19.35 -23.97 -5.08
N ALA A 41 18.04 -23.71 -5.09
CA ALA A 41 17.50 -22.48 -5.67
C ALA A 41 17.95 -21.24 -4.88
N THR A 42 17.92 -21.31 -3.55
CA THR A 42 18.35 -20.23 -2.66
C THR A 42 19.84 -19.94 -2.83
N GLU A 43 20.67 -20.99 -2.89
CA GLU A 43 22.11 -20.84 -3.09
C GLU A 43 22.43 -20.27 -4.48
N ALA A 44 21.81 -20.80 -5.53
CA ALA A 44 22.03 -20.32 -6.89
C ALA A 44 21.55 -18.88 -7.08
N LEU A 45 20.40 -18.51 -6.52
CA LEU A 45 19.90 -17.14 -6.57
C LEU A 45 20.83 -16.19 -5.81
N LYS A 46 21.36 -16.57 -4.65
CA LYS A 46 22.31 -15.74 -3.90
C LYS A 46 23.58 -15.46 -4.72
N VAL A 47 24.18 -16.49 -5.31
CA VAL A 47 25.37 -16.34 -6.16
C VAL A 47 25.05 -15.51 -7.41
N PHE A 48 23.89 -15.74 -8.02
CA PHE A 48 23.43 -14.96 -9.18
C PHE A 48 23.24 -13.48 -8.83
N ILE A 49 22.65 -13.20 -7.67
CA ILE A 49 22.49 -11.84 -7.15
C ILE A 49 23.86 -11.20 -6.93
N GLU A 50 24.76 -11.84 -6.19
CA GLU A 50 26.13 -11.34 -5.96
C GLU A 50 26.85 -11.05 -7.27
N TYR A 51 26.73 -11.94 -8.27
CA TYR A 51 27.27 -11.75 -9.61
C TYR A 51 26.69 -10.50 -10.30
N MET A 52 25.38 -10.28 -10.22
CA MET A 52 24.72 -9.12 -10.83
C MET A 52 25.05 -7.80 -10.11
N PHE A 53 25.20 -7.81 -8.78
CA PHE A 53 25.59 -6.64 -8.01
C PHE A 53 27.07 -6.26 -8.20
N ASN A 54 27.94 -7.26 -8.35
CA ASN A 54 29.34 -7.04 -8.71
C ASN A 54 29.48 -6.38 -10.10
N TYR A 55 28.44 -6.46 -10.93
CA TYR A 55 28.25 -5.70 -12.17
C TYR A 55 27.14 -4.64 -12.02
N GLU A 56 27.29 -3.68 -11.09
CA GLU A 56 26.47 -2.44 -10.96
C GLU A 56 24.92 -2.58 -11.02
N ILE A 57 24.32 -3.73 -10.68
CA ILE A 57 22.86 -3.87 -10.64
C ILE A 57 22.39 -3.81 -9.17
N VAL A 58 21.80 -2.68 -8.77
CA VAL A 58 21.20 -2.46 -7.44
C VAL A 58 19.86 -3.21 -7.33
N GLN A 59 19.48 -3.68 -6.13
CA GLN A 59 18.29 -4.53 -5.89
C GLN A 59 17.02 -3.91 -6.51
N PRO A 60 16.35 -4.57 -7.47
CA PRO A 60 15.35 -3.89 -8.30
C PRO A 60 13.90 -3.99 -7.80
N ILE A 61 13.60 -4.70 -6.70
CA ILE A 61 12.23 -4.81 -6.17
C ILE A 61 12.11 -4.34 -4.72
N LYS A 62 11.57 -3.13 -4.54
CA LYS A 62 11.14 -2.60 -3.22
C LYS A 62 10.11 -3.49 -2.51
N GLN A 63 9.52 -4.46 -3.21
CA GLN A 63 8.50 -5.36 -2.65
C GLN A 63 9.03 -6.27 -1.54
N LEU A 64 10.33 -6.61 -1.54
CA LEU A 64 10.93 -7.42 -0.48
C LEU A 64 11.25 -6.61 0.79
N ASP A 65 11.47 -5.30 0.65
CA ASP A 65 11.71 -4.35 1.76
C ASP A 65 10.45 -3.55 2.13
N ARG A 66 9.28 -3.96 1.64
CA ARG A 66 8.04 -3.23 1.94
C ARG A 66 7.73 -3.35 3.42
N GLU A 67 7.42 -2.22 4.03
CA GLU A 67 6.95 -2.18 5.41
C GLU A 67 5.68 -3.05 5.52
N VAL A 68 5.70 -4.00 6.44
CA VAL A 68 4.55 -4.85 6.76
C VAL A 68 3.86 -4.26 7.98
N PHE A 69 2.62 -3.82 7.80
CA PHE A 69 1.80 -3.36 8.91
C PHE A 69 1.02 -4.53 9.50
N THR A 70 1.19 -4.76 10.80
CA THR A 70 0.42 -5.72 11.59
C THR A 70 -0.44 -4.95 12.60
N MET A 71 -1.68 -5.40 12.84
CA MET A 71 -2.54 -4.81 13.86
C MET A 71 -1.98 -5.09 15.27
N THR A 72 -2.08 -4.12 16.18
CA THR A 72 -1.87 -4.36 17.61
C THR A 72 -3.12 -4.97 18.26
N GLU A 73 -2.99 -5.49 19.48
CA GLU A 73 -4.14 -6.04 20.22
C GLU A 73 -5.18 -4.98 20.59
N GLU A 74 -4.74 -3.73 20.77
CA GLU A 74 -5.62 -2.58 20.97
C GLU A 74 -6.39 -2.26 19.69
N GLU A 75 -5.69 -2.17 18.55
CA GLU A 75 -6.29 -1.86 17.25
C GLU A 75 -7.34 -2.89 16.84
N LYS A 76 -7.14 -4.18 17.14
CA LYS A 76 -8.13 -5.23 16.83
C LYS A 76 -9.52 -4.92 17.38
N LYS A 77 -9.62 -4.17 18.48
CA LYS A 77 -10.89 -3.78 19.12
C LYS A 77 -11.46 -2.47 18.57
N MET A 78 -10.67 -1.71 17.82
CA MET A 78 -11.04 -0.42 17.27
C MET A 78 -11.79 -0.59 15.95
N LYS A 79 -12.42 0.49 15.52
CA LYS A 79 -13.11 0.61 14.21
C LYS A 79 -12.44 1.62 13.27
N TYR A 80 -11.27 2.11 13.64
CA TYR A 80 -10.50 3.07 12.88
C TYR A 80 -9.00 2.86 13.09
N VAL A 81 -8.19 3.32 12.14
CA VAL A 81 -6.72 3.42 12.27
C VAL A 81 -6.35 4.89 12.26
N ASP A 82 -5.57 5.34 13.24
CA ASP A 82 -5.09 6.72 13.37
C ASP A 82 -3.56 6.85 13.33
N ARG A 83 -2.85 5.80 12.89
CA ARG A 83 -1.37 5.79 12.72
C ARG A 83 -0.81 6.94 11.87
N PHE A 84 -1.64 7.50 10.99
CA PHE A 84 -1.28 8.61 10.10
C PHE A 84 -1.95 9.93 10.49
N GLY A 85 -2.71 9.95 11.58
CA GLY A 85 -3.43 11.13 12.05
C GLY A 85 -2.50 12.30 12.31
N GLY A 86 -2.87 13.47 11.81
CA GLY A 86 -2.12 14.70 11.93
C GLY A 86 -1.02 14.87 10.90
N LYS A 87 -0.65 13.87 10.09
CA LYS A 87 0.35 14.06 9.02
C LYS A 87 -0.13 15.11 8.02
N ILE A 88 0.73 16.10 7.77
CA ILE A 88 0.49 17.18 6.80
C ILE A 88 1.24 16.86 5.51
N VAL A 89 0.53 16.86 4.39
CA VAL A 89 1.10 16.56 3.08
C VAL A 89 0.53 17.51 2.02
N ASN A 90 1.32 17.83 1.01
CA ASN A 90 0.82 18.53 -0.18
C ASN A 90 -0.25 17.67 -0.88
N GLY A 91 -1.42 18.26 -1.11
CA GLY A 91 -2.60 17.59 -1.65
C GLY A 91 -2.39 17.05 -3.06
N LEU A 92 -1.69 17.77 -3.93
CA LEU A 92 -1.42 17.33 -5.31
C LEU A 92 -0.57 16.05 -5.32
N SER A 93 0.44 15.98 -4.43
CA SER A 93 1.24 14.77 -4.22
C SER A 93 0.42 13.61 -3.66
N LEU A 94 -0.43 13.88 -2.65
CA LEU A 94 -1.31 12.89 -2.04
C LEU A 94 -2.26 12.28 -3.08
N VAL A 95 -3.00 13.13 -3.80
CA VAL A 95 -3.94 12.76 -4.87
C VAL A 95 -3.25 11.89 -5.91
N GLY A 96 -2.13 12.36 -6.46
CA GLY A 96 -1.42 11.64 -7.52
C GLY A 96 -0.97 10.25 -7.08
N LYS A 97 -0.41 10.13 -5.86
CA LYS A 97 0.07 8.84 -5.34
C LYS A 97 -1.06 7.89 -4.96
N ILE A 98 -2.08 8.38 -4.23
CA ILE A 98 -3.14 7.50 -3.71
C ILE A 98 -4.05 7.00 -4.82
N MET A 99 -4.36 7.84 -5.81
CA MET A 99 -5.13 7.41 -6.99
C MET A 99 -4.36 6.43 -7.87
N ASN A 100 -3.02 6.53 -7.92
CA ASN A 100 -2.19 5.52 -8.60
C ASN A 100 -2.27 4.13 -7.94
N TYR A 101 -2.67 4.06 -6.67
CA TYR A 101 -3.01 2.80 -5.99
C TYR A 101 -4.47 2.36 -6.21
N GLY A 102 -5.22 3.01 -7.09
CA GLY A 102 -6.61 2.67 -7.42
C GLY A 102 -7.62 3.12 -6.37
N TRP A 103 -7.30 4.18 -5.62
CA TRP A 103 -8.28 4.88 -4.78
C TRP A 103 -9.01 5.94 -5.59
N TYR A 104 -10.21 6.27 -5.15
CA TYR A 104 -11.05 7.30 -5.74
C TYR A 104 -11.25 8.44 -4.75
N ARG A 105 -11.45 9.65 -5.27
CA ARG A 105 -11.99 10.75 -4.46
C ARG A 105 -13.37 10.35 -3.97
N GLY A 106 -13.73 10.76 -2.76
CA GLY A 106 -15.07 10.70 -2.23
C GLY A 106 -16.07 11.53 -3.04
N SER A 107 -17.24 11.77 -2.46
CA SER A 107 -18.24 12.59 -3.13
C SER A 107 -17.73 14.02 -3.30
N ILE A 108 -17.97 14.59 -4.49
CA ILE A 108 -17.67 16.00 -4.74
C ILE A 108 -18.85 16.82 -4.23
N GLN A 109 -18.58 17.62 -3.20
CA GLN A 109 -19.56 18.44 -2.49
C GLN A 109 -19.49 19.90 -2.99
N ASP A 110 -20.01 20.81 -2.18
CA ASP A 110 -20.01 22.23 -2.45
C ASP A 110 -18.60 22.77 -2.69
N ALA A 111 -18.51 23.80 -3.55
CA ALA A 111 -17.26 24.39 -4.01
C ALA A 111 -16.26 23.39 -4.64
N GLY A 112 -16.71 22.19 -5.02
CA GLY A 112 -15.83 21.15 -5.56
C GLY A 112 -15.00 20.43 -4.49
N GLY A 113 -15.33 20.62 -3.21
CA GLY A 113 -14.64 20.02 -2.08
C GLY A 113 -14.91 18.52 -1.93
N TYR A 114 -13.94 17.77 -1.44
CA TYR A 114 -14.09 16.38 -1.01
C TYR A 114 -13.17 16.13 0.19
N TYR A 115 -13.61 15.27 1.12
CA TYR A 115 -13.01 15.13 2.46
C TYR A 115 -12.52 13.71 2.76
N GLU A 116 -12.61 12.85 1.74
CA GLU A 116 -12.23 11.46 1.86
C GLU A 116 -11.73 10.89 0.53
N PHE A 117 -10.82 9.92 0.62
CA PHE A 117 -10.55 8.97 -0.45
C PHE A 117 -11.15 7.62 -0.08
N TYR A 118 -11.60 6.85 -1.05
CA TYR A 118 -12.11 5.51 -0.80
C TYR A 118 -11.63 4.49 -1.83
N LYS A 119 -11.68 3.22 -1.43
CA LYS A 119 -11.44 2.07 -2.29
C LYS A 119 -12.32 0.92 -1.82
N GLU A 120 -12.92 0.19 -2.75
CA GLU A 120 -13.73 -1.00 -2.45
C GLU A 120 -13.16 -2.22 -3.15
N ASP A 121 -13.09 -3.34 -2.43
CA ASP A 121 -12.82 -4.66 -2.98
C ASP A 121 -14.12 -5.47 -2.95
N ASN A 122 -14.74 -5.62 -4.12
CA ASN A 122 -16.00 -6.35 -4.28
C ASN A 122 -15.87 -7.86 -4.03
N ASN A 123 -14.68 -8.44 -4.18
CA ASN A 123 -14.48 -9.86 -3.89
C ASN A 123 -14.44 -10.12 -2.39
N LEU A 124 -13.89 -9.17 -1.62
CA LEU A 124 -13.88 -9.21 -0.16
C LEU A 124 -15.17 -8.64 0.45
N GLY A 125 -15.93 -7.84 -0.29
CA GLY A 125 -17.07 -7.10 0.24
C GLY A 125 -16.66 -6.01 1.25
N ILE A 126 -15.42 -5.51 1.15
CA ILE A 126 -14.84 -4.54 2.09
C ILE A 126 -14.47 -3.24 1.36
N GLY A 127 -15.00 -2.13 1.86
CA GLY A 127 -14.58 -0.77 1.55
C GLY A 127 -13.60 -0.23 2.59
N VAL A 128 -12.76 0.70 2.17
CA VAL A 128 -11.91 1.52 3.04
C VAL A 128 -12.07 2.99 2.67
N GLU A 129 -12.12 3.85 3.69
CA GLU A 129 -12.16 5.30 3.56
C GLU A 129 -11.00 5.92 4.35
N LEU A 130 -10.26 6.83 3.71
CA LEU A 130 -9.26 7.70 4.34
C LEU A 130 -9.88 9.10 4.48
N LYS A 131 -10.22 9.50 5.71
CA LYS A 131 -10.68 10.86 6.02
C LYS A 131 -9.50 11.81 6.22
N PHE A 132 -9.65 13.03 5.71
CA PHE A 132 -8.66 14.09 5.80
C PHE A 132 -9.34 15.46 5.81
N GLU A 133 -8.57 16.54 5.98
CA GLU A 133 -9.06 17.92 6.13
C GLU A 133 -9.86 18.43 4.92
N GLY A 134 -9.59 17.88 3.75
CA GLY A 134 -10.28 18.19 2.51
C GLY A 134 -9.39 18.87 1.49
N LEU A 135 -9.79 18.72 0.23
CA LEU A 135 -9.21 19.38 -0.94
C LEU A 135 -10.36 19.72 -1.90
N SER A 136 -10.10 20.63 -2.85
CA SER A 136 -11.06 20.98 -3.88
C SER A 136 -10.54 20.61 -5.27
N VAL A 137 -11.41 20.07 -6.12
CA VAL A 137 -11.05 19.70 -7.49
C VAL A 137 -10.53 20.93 -8.25
N GLY A 138 -9.34 20.82 -8.83
CA GLY A 138 -8.67 21.92 -9.53
C GLY A 138 -7.83 22.84 -8.64
N TYR A 139 -7.93 22.70 -7.32
CA TYR A 139 -7.18 23.48 -6.32
C TYR A 139 -6.47 22.56 -5.31
N GLU A 140 -5.94 21.43 -5.81
CA GLU A 140 -5.39 20.38 -4.94
C GLU A 140 -3.95 20.67 -4.48
N ASN A 141 -3.30 21.71 -5.00
CA ASN A 141 -1.93 22.07 -4.65
C ASN A 141 -1.84 22.89 -3.33
N GLU A 142 -2.56 22.45 -2.32
CA GLU A 142 -2.57 22.99 -0.96
C GLU A 142 -2.18 21.89 0.02
N ASP A 143 -1.64 22.26 1.18
CA ASP A 143 -1.37 21.29 2.23
C ASP A 143 -2.67 20.82 2.88
N THR A 144 -2.71 19.55 3.27
CA THR A 144 -3.89 18.95 3.90
C THR A 144 -3.48 17.98 4.99
N THR A 145 -4.32 17.88 6.04
CA THR A 145 -4.07 17.03 7.21
C THR A 145 -4.82 15.70 7.12
N ILE A 146 -4.12 14.58 7.29
CA ILE A 146 -4.74 13.25 7.38
C ILE A 146 -5.37 13.03 8.76
N TYR A 147 -6.54 12.40 8.82
CA TYR A 147 -7.21 12.07 10.08
C TYR A 147 -7.17 10.56 10.38
N ILE A 148 -8.07 9.77 9.78
CA ILE A 148 -8.21 8.35 10.10
C ILE A 148 -8.55 7.50 8.86
N LEU A 149 -8.30 6.21 8.97
CA LEU A 149 -8.85 5.19 8.08
C LEU A 149 -10.00 4.44 8.75
N ARG A 150 -11.04 4.10 7.99
CA ARG A 150 -12.15 3.24 8.42
C ARG A 150 -12.45 2.18 7.38
N PHE A 151 -12.73 0.96 7.84
CA PHE A 151 -13.16 -0.15 7.00
C PHE A 151 -14.66 -0.34 7.14
N TYR A 152 -15.35 -0.65 6.04
CA TYR A 152 -16.80 -0.77 6.00
C TYR A 152 -17.25 -1.86 5.02
N ASN A 153 -18.52 -2.28 5.09
CA ASN A 153 -19.11 -3.17 4.09
C ASN A 153 -19.18 -2.46 2.73
N ALA A 154 -18.54 -3.00 1.69
CA ALA A 154 -18.54 -2.41 0.35
C ALA A 154 -19.97 -2.22 -0.21
N GLY A 155 -20.17 -1.18 -1.01
CA GLY A 155 -21.45 -0.86 -1.64
C GLY A 155 -22.49 -0.24 -0.70
N THR A 156 -22.14 0.07 0.55
CA THR A 156 -23.06 0.65 1.54
C THR A 156 -23.01 2.18 1.61
N VAL A 157 -22.03 2.81 0.95
CA VAL A 157 -21.88 4.26 0.88
C VAL A 157 -22.06 4.72 -0.56
N LYS A 158 -23.05 5.58 -0.81
CA LYS A 158 -23.25 6.18 -2.14
C LYS A 158 -22.21 7.26 -2.40
N ARG A 159 -21.66 7.29 -3.61
CA ARG A 159 -20.64 8.28 -4.03
C ARG A 159 -21.07 8.99 -5.31
N GLY A 160 -20.78 10.28 -5.41
CA GLY A 160 -21.10 11.08 -6.60
C GLY A 160 -21.10 12.58 -6.33
N SER A 161 -21.47 13.38 -7.33
CA SER A 161 -21.63 14.82 -7.17
C SER A 161 -22.83 15.13 -6.27
N TYR A 162 -22.62 15.94 -5.23
CA TYR A 162 -23.62 16.35 -4.26
C TYR A 162 -24.29 15.19 -3.50
N ILE A 163 -23.55 14.10 -3.29
CA ILE A 163 -24.00 12.96 -2.46
C ILE A 163 -23.30 13.03 -1.10
N TYR A 164 -24.07 13.30 -0.05
CA TYR A 164 -23.57 13.45 1.33
C TYR A 164 -23.76 12.17 2.16
N ASP A 165 -23.61 10.99 1.55
CA ASP A 165 -23.72 9.72 2.26
C ASP A 165 -22.40 9.41 2.98
N GLU A 166 -22.50 8.90 4.20
CA GLU A 166 -21.34 8.57 5.05
C GLU A 166 -21.40 7.11 5.51
N ILE A 167 -20.27 6.59 5.99
CA ILE A 167 -20.22 5.26 6.63
C ILE A 167 -21.10 5.27 7.88
N LYS A 168 -22.17 4.48 7.86
CA LYS A 168 -23.07 4.29 8.99
C LYS A 168 -22.50 3.28 9.97
N GLU A 169 -22.80 3.45 11.26
CA GLU A 169 -22.24 2.64 12.35
C GLU A 169 -22.45 1.13 12.16
N GLN A 170 -23.60 0.71 11.61
CA GLN A 170 -23.89 -0.70 11.35
C GLN A 170 -23.08 -1.32 10.20
N HIS A 171 -22.49 -0.49 9.33
CA HIS A 171 -21.66 -0.93 8.21
C HIS A 171 -20.16 -0.79 8.52
N LEU A 172 -19.81 -0.21 9.67
CA LEU A 172 -18.44 0.00 10.10
C LEU A 172 -17.87 -1.30 10.68
N LEU A 173 -16.73 -1.73 10.14
CA LEU A 173 -16.06 -2.96 10.55
C LEU A 173 -15.10 -2.69 11.71
N SER A 174 -15.07 -3.61 12.68
CA SER A 174 -13.94 -3.72 13.60
C SER A 174 -12.70 -4.15 12.82
N LEU A 175 -11.52 -3.65 13.20
CA LEU A 175 -10.27 -4.02 12.53
C LEU A 175 -10.00 -5.53 12.58
N SER A 176 -10.43 -6.22 13.65
CA SER A 176 -10.37 -7.69 13.74
C SER A 176 -11.13 -8.44 12.64
N GLN A 177 -12.08 -7.80 11.96
CA GLN A 177 -12.85 -8.40 10.86
C GLN A 177 -12.15 -8.23 9.50
N VAL A 178 -11.08 -7.43 9.43
CA VAL A 178 -10.36 -7.14 8.19
C VAL A 178 -9.24 -8.18 8.00
N PRO A 179 -9.12 -8.83 6.81
CA PRO A 179 -8.01 -9.74 6.56
C PRO A 179 -6.66 -9.05 6.72
N GLU A 180 -5.73 -9.66 7.48
CA GLU A 180 -4.45 -9.05 7.84
C GLU A 180 -3.64 -8.57 6.62
N LYS A 181 -3.63 -9.36 5.54
CA LYS A 181 -2.95 -8.99 4.29
C LYS A 181 -3.57 -7.74 3.66
N TYR A 182 -4.90 -7.63 3.68
CA TYR A 182 -5.60 -6.46 3.13
C TYR A 182 -5.34 -5.23 3.98
N PHE A 183 -5.43 -5.35 5.31
CA PHE A 183 -5.06 -4.28 6.24
C PHE A 183 -3.64 -3.79 5.99
N SER A 184 -2.67 -4.71 5.92
CA SER A 184 -1.27 -4.39 5.68
C SER A 184 -1.05 -3.63 4.38
N GLU A 185 -1.70 -4.08 3.31
CA GLU A 185 -1.63 -3.48 1.98
C GLU A 185 -2.24 -2.07 1.95
N ILE A 186 -3.39 -1.86 2.59
CA ILE A 186 -4.03 -0.54 2.68
C ILE A 186 -3.12 0.45 3.45
N LEU A 187 -2.56 0.04 4.59
CA LEU A 187 -1.67 0.91 5.36
C LEU A 187 -0.38 1.22 4.60
N TYR A 188 0.16 0.26 3.84
CA TYR A 188 1.31 0.48 2.98
C TYR A 188 1.03 1.52 1.89
N GLN A 189 -0.11 1.44 1.21
CA GLN A 189 -0.50 2.41 0.18
C GLN A 189 -0.59 3.83 0.74
N VAL A 190 -1.21 3.97 1.91
CA VAL A 190 -1.33 5.27 2.60
C VAL A 190 0.03 5.77 3.09
N SER A 191 0.84 4.93 3.74
CA SER A 191 2.19 5.29 4.17
C SER A 191 3.05 5.77 2.98
N SER A 192 2.97 5.06 1.85
CA SER A 192 3.66 5.40 0.61
C SER A 192 3.17 6.73 0.02
N ALA A 193 1.87 6.99 0.02
CA ALA A 193 1.31 8.27 -0.41
C ALA A 193 1.81 9.44 0.45
N LEU A 194 1.99 9.19 1.75
CA LEU A 194 2.45 10.16 2.73
C LEU A 194 3.98 10.22 2.89
N SER A 195 4.76 9.55 2.04
CA SER A 195 6.22 9.44 2.19
C SER A 195 7.00 10.76 2.16
N SER A 196 6.37 11.83 1.66
CA SER A 196 6.95 13.18 1.61
C SER A 196 6.55 14.07 2.81
N SER A 197 5.69 13.58 3.71
CA SER A 197 5.25 14.30 4.90
C SER A 197 6.32 14.27 5.98
N ASN A 198 6.76 15.45 6.45
CA ASN A 198 7.70 15.61 7.57
C ASN A 198 7.10 16.40 8.75
N THR A 199 5.84 16.80 8.65
CA THR A 199 5.16 17.67 9.63
C THR A 199 3.91 16.98 10.16
N VAL A 200 3.62 17.22 11.44
CA VAL A 200 2.43 16.69 12.12
C VAL A 200 1.70 17.84 12.81
N ASN A 201 0.38 17.90 12.62
CA ASN A 201 -0.52 18.75 13.40
C ASN A 201 -0.94 18.01 14.68
N GLU A 202 -0.39 18.39 15.83
CA GLU A 202 -0.69 17.74 17.12
C GLU A 202 -2.16 17.89 17.56
N ASN A 203 -2.85 18.93 17.09
CA ASN A 203 -4.25 19.21 17.44
C ASN A 203 -5.26 18.59 16.47
N TRP A 204 -4.82 17.68 15.59
CA TRP A 204 -5.64 17.12 14.52
C TRP A 204 -6.92 16.46 15.03
N ARG A 205 -6.92 15.84 16.22
CA ARG A 205 -8.12 15.19 16.78
C ARG A 205 -9.24 16.19 17.00
N ASN A 206 -8.93 17.36 17.58
CA ASN A 206 -9.90 18.42 17.81
C ASN A 206 -10.35 19.05 16.48
N ALA A 207 -9.41 19.28 15.55
CA ALA A 207 -9.69 19.84 14.24
C ALA A 207 -10.56 18.92 13.36
N SER A 208 -10.44 17.60 13.52
CA SER A 208 -11.11 16.62 12.67
C SER A 208 -12.63 16.56 12.84
N GLY A 209 -13.17 17.00 13.98
CA GLY A 209 -14.57 16.83 14.34
C GLY A 209 -15.03 15.36 14.48
N ILE A 210 -14.09 14.40 14.47
CA ILE A 210 -14.37 12.96 14.55
C ILE A 210 -14.56 12.54 16.01
N LYS A 211 -15.61 11.75 16.27
CA LYS A 211 -15.77 11.02 17.53
C LYS A 211 -14.95 9.74 17.48
N PHE A 212 -14.02 9.60 18.42
CA PHE A 212 -13.14 8.44 18.60
C PHE A 212 -13.76 7.44 19.59
#